data_AF-A0A841CXN8-F1
#
_entry.id   AF-A0A841CXN8-F1
#
_cell.length_a   1.000
_cell.length_b   1.000
_cell.length_c   1.000
_cell.angle_alpha   90.00
_cell.angle_beta   90.00
_cell.angle_gamma   90.00
#
_symmetry.space_group_name_H-M   'P 1'
#
loop_
_entity.id
_entity.type
_entity.pdbx_description
1 polymer ?
#
loop_
_entity_poly.entity_id
_entity_poly.type
_entity_poly.pdbx_seq_one_letter_code
_entity_poly.pdbx_strand_id
1 'polypeptide(L)' 'MSLMTMDRECPQRSLVLAEERQAALADRIARAFPAWTIWWNAGIWYATGPCSQSGCGCRRTLHAPTADGLREQLAAGEE' A
#
# COMPACT_ATOMS: atom_id res chain seq x y z
N MET A 1 27.96 -31.65 -24.92
CA MET A 1 26.85 -32.03 -24.01
C MET A 1 26.21 -30.73 -23.57
N SER A 2 25.01 -30.45 -24.09
CA SER A 2 24.36 -29.15 -23.99
C SER A 2 23.84 -28.86 -22.58
N LEU A 3 23.94 -27.58 -22.21
CA LEU A 3 23.33 -26.95 -21.05
C LEU A 3 21.87 -27.37 -20.88
N MET A 4 21.52 -27.87 -19.69
CA MET A 4 20.16 -27.83 -19.18
C MET A 4 20.17 -26.96 -17.92
N THR A 5 20.35 -25.66 -18.12
CA THR A 5 19.98 -24.67 -17.10
C THR A 5 18.45 -24.70 -17.04
N MET A 6 17.90 -25.58 -16.20
CA MET A 6 16.49 -25.51 -15.86
C MET A 6 16.29 -24.19 -15.11
N ASP A 7 15.83 -23.18 -15.83
CA ASP A 7 15.19 -21.98 -15.29
C ASP A 7 13.92 -22.45 -14.57
N ARG A 8 14.10 -23.01 -13.37
CA ARG A 8 13.01 -23.19 -12.42
C ARG A 8 12.67 -21.78 -11.99
N GLU A 9 11.64 -21.23 -12.63
CA GLU A 9 10.95 -20.01 -12.24
C GLU A 9 10.68 -20.12 -10.73
N CYS A 10 11.56 -19.53 -9.93
CA CYS A 10 11.53 -19.69 -8.50
C CYS A 10 10.23 -18.99 -8.03
N PRO A 11 9.30 -19.67 -7.33
CA PRO A 11 8.01 -19.09 -6.94
C PRO A 11 8.17 -17.77 -6.15
N GLN A 12 9.33 -17.59 -5.51
CA GLN A 12 9.75 -16.38 -4.84
C GLN A 12 9.79 -15.13 -5.75
N ARG A 13 10.16 -15.27 -7.03
CA ARG A 13 10.31 -14.12 -7.96
C ARG A 13 8.97 -13.50 -8.31
N SER A 14 7.93 -14.32 -8.44
CA SER A 14 6.57 -13.86 -8.73
C SER A 14 5.93 -13.13 -7.55
N LEU A 15 6.23 -13.56 -6.32
CA LEU A 15 5.78 -12.89 -5.09
C LEU A 15 6.44 -11.52 -4.93
N VAL A 16 7.75 -11.44 -5.14
CA VAL A 16 8.51 -10.17 -5.08
C VAL A 16 7.96 -9.15 -6.08
N LEU A 17 7.65 -9.56 -7.32
CA LEU A 17 7.04 -8.67 -8.31
C LEU A 17 5.64 -8.19 -7.92
N ALA A 18 4.86 -9.00 -7.20
CA ALA A 18 3.58 -8.57 -6.68
C ALA A 18 3.79 -7.50 -5.59
N GLU A 19 4.63 -7.79 -4.59
CA GLU A 19 4.94 -6.88 -3.47
C GLU A 19 5.51 -5.54 -3.96
N GLU A 20 6.39 -5.56 -4.95
CA GLU A 20 6.93 -4.36 -5.60
C GLU A 20 5.83 -3.53 -6.28
N ARG A 21 4.84 -4.18 -6.93
CA ARG A 21 3.68 -3.47 -7.51
C ARG A 21 2.82 -2.82 -6.44
N GLN A 22 2.66 -3.46 -5.28
CA GLN A 22 1.93 -2.86 -4.16
C GLN A 22 2.72 -1.70 -3.55
N ALA A 23 4.04 -1.80 -3.40
CA ALA A 23 4.87 -0.69 -2.93
C ALA A 23 4.79 0.53 -3.87
N ALA A 24 4.86 0.31 -5.19
CA ALA A 24 4.69 1.38 -6.18
C ALA A 24 3.29 2.02 -6.11
N LEU A 25 2.25 1.24 -5.83
CA LEU A 25 0.90 1.76 -5.66
C LEU A 25 0.76 2.54 -4.34
N ALA A 26 1.40 2.10 -3.25
CA ALA A 26 1.46 2.83 -1.99
C ALA A 26 2.12 4.20 -2.16
N ASP A 27 3.26 4.27 -2.87
CA ASP A 27 3.93 5.54 -3.18
C ASP A 27 3.03 6.50 -3.98
N ARG A 28 2.28 5.98 -4.97
CA ARG A 28 1.32 6.80 -5.73
C ARG A 28 0.20 7.38 -4.87
N ILE A 29 -0.31 6.61 -3.91
CA ILE A 29 -1.37 7.11 -3.01
C ILE A 29 -0.75 8.09 -2.01
N ALA A 30 0.44 7.81 -1.47
CA ALA A 30 1.12 8.69 -0.52
C ALA A 30 1.46 10.05 -1.13
N ARG A 31 1.78 10.11 -2.44
CA ARG A 31 1.94 11.38 -3.16
C ARG A 31 0.66 12.19 -3.28
N ALA A 32 -0.50 11.53 -3.36
CA ALA A 32 -1.79 12.20 -3.38
C ALA A 32 -2.22 12.68 -1.99
N PHE A 33 -1.82 11.96 -0.94
CA PHE A 33 -2.17 12.23 0.46
C PHE A 33 -0.91 12.36 1.32
N PRO A 34 -0.11 13.44 1.17
CA PRO A 34 1.21 13.55 1.79
C PRO A 34 1.19 13.59 3.32
N ALA A 35 0.04 13.92 3.92
CA ALA A 35 -0.15 13.87 5.38
C ALA A 35 -0.32 12.44 5.93
N TRP A 36 -0.49 11.45 5.05
CA TRP A 36 -0.78 10.07 5.41
C TRP A 36 0.41 9.15 5.09
N THR A 37 0.72 8.26 6.02
CA THR A 37 1.65 7.14 5.79
C THR A 37 0.85 5.95 5.29
N ILE A 38 1.22 5.36 4.15
CA ILE A 38 0.42 4.34 3.46
C ILE A 38 1.27 3.09 3.20
N TRP A 39 0.70 1.91 3.46
CA TRP A 39 1.37 0.63 3.22
C TRP A 39 0.36 -0.49 2.95
N TRP A 40 0.85 -1.58 2.35
CA TRP A 40 0.09 -2.80 2.13
C TRP A 40 0.71 -3.93 2.95
N ASN A 41 -0.12 -4.69 3.64
CA ASN A 41 0.32 -5.85 4.41
C ASN A 41 -0.76 -6.94 4.39
N ALA A 42 -0.36 -8.18 4.08
CA ALA A 42 -1.21 -9.37 4.16
C ALA A 42 -2.59 -9.22 3.47
N GLY A 43 -2.65 -8.56 2.31
CA GLY A 43 -3.90 -8.36 1.57
C GLY A 43 -4.69 -7.11 1.96
N ILE A 44 -4.26 -6.36 2.97
CA ILE A 44 -4.96 -5.19 3.47
C ILE A 44 -4.10 -3.94 3.26
N TRP A 45 -4.76 -2.88 2.78
CA TRP A 45 -4.21 -1.54 2.68
C TRP A 45 -4.43 -0.81 3.99
N TYR A 46 -3.40 -0.11 4.45
CA TYR A 46 -3.43 0.67 5.67
C TYR A 46 -2.98 2.10 5.38
N ALA A 47 -3.56 3.05 6.09
CA ALA A 47 -3.09 4.42 6.13
C ALA A 47 -3.15 4.98 7.55
N THR A 48 -2.09 5.65 8.01
CA THR A 48 -2.09 6.37 9.28
C THR A 48 -1.74 7.83 9.04
N GLY A 49 -2.59 8.73 9.53
CA GLY A 49 -2.46 10.17 9.30
C GLY A 49 -3.06 10.99 10.45
N PRO A 50 -3.11 12.31 10.26
CA PRO A 50 -3.70 13.22 11.24
C PRO A 50 -5.21 12.97 11.40
N CYS A 51 -5.72 13.30 12.59
CA CYS A 51 -7.14 13.39 12.85
C CYS A 51 -7.75 14.61 12.14
N SER A 52 -9.00 14.51 11.65
CA SER A 52 -9.72 15.62 11.03
C SER A 52 -9.96 16.81 11.99
N GLN A 53 -9.85 16.61 13.31
CA GLN A 53 -9.85 17.72 14.26
C GLN A 53 -8.46 18.38 14.35
N SER A 54 -8.40 19.63 13.92
CA SER A 54 -7.26 20.52 14.18
C SER A 54 -7.00 20.63 15.69
N GLY A 55 -5.79 20.25 16.12
CA GLY A 55 -5.37 20.28 17.53
C GLY A 55 -5.58 18.97 18.29
N CYS A 56 -6.17 17.95 17.67
CA CYS A 56 -6.22 16.61 18.25
C CYS A 56 -4.85 15.94 18.02
N GLY A 57 -4.06 15.72 19.08
CA GLY A 57 -2.77 15.00 19.01
C GLY A 57 -2.88 13.51 18.65
N CYS A 58 -4.08 13.04 18.32
CA CYS A 58 -4.38 11.67 17.97
C CYS A 58 -4.09 11.42 16.48
N ARG A 59 -3.58 10.22 16.18
CA ARG A 59 -3.45 9.73 14.80
C ARG A 59 -4.61 8.82 14.48
N ARG A 60 -5.17 8.96 13.28
CA ARG A 60 -6.22 8.07 12.77
C ARG A 60 -5.58 6.99 11.90
N THR A 61 -6.07 5.77 12.01
CA THR A 61 -5.67 4.65 11.17
C THR A 61 -6.86 4.17 10.37
N LEU A 62 -6.71 4.14 9.04
CA LEU A 62 -7.67 3.61 8.08
C LEU A 62 -7.15 2.27 7.55
N HIS A 63 -8.08 1.41 7.16
CA HIS A 63 -7.75 0.14 6.52
C HIS A 63 -8.81 -0.21 5.47
N ALA A 64 -8.37 -0.83 4.37
CA ALA A 64 -9.24 -1.23 3.28
C ALA A 64 -8.72 -2.52 2.62
N PRO A 65 -9.60 -3.38 2.08
CA PRO A 65 -9.18 -4.57 1.33
C PRO A 65 -8.57 -4.20 -0.03
N THR A 66 -8.84 -3.01 -0.56
CA THR A 66 -8.37 -2.56 -1.87
C THR A 66 -7.75 -1.17 -1.78
N ALA A 67 -6.83 -0.87 -2.70
CA ALA A 67 -6.22 0.45 -2.81
C ALA A 67 -7.27 1.54 -3.09
N ASP A 68 -8.27 1.21 -3.90
CA ASP A 68 -9.35 2.14 -4.26
C ASP A 68 -10.20 2.49 -3.04
N GLY A 69 -10.63 1.47 -2.27
CA GLY A 69 -11.37 1.68 -1.03
C GLY A 69 -10.58 2.44 0.03
N LEU A 70 -9.24 2.35 0.03
CA LEU A 70 -8.41 3.21 0.87
C LEU A 70 -8.46 4.67 0.41
N ARG A 71 -8.38 4.92 -0.91
CA ARG A 71 -8.46 6.27 -1.48
C ARG A 71 -9.80 6.93 -1.22
N GLU A 72 -10.89 6.20 -1.35
CA GLU A 72 -12.24 6.69 -1.03
C GLU A 72 -12.34 7.11 0.44
N GLN A 73 -11.83 6.29 1.37
CA GLN A 73 -11.81 6.63 2.80
C GLN A 73 -10.92 7.83 3.13
N LEU A 74 -9.78 7.96 2.43
CA LEU A 74 -8.89 9.12 2.58
C LEU A 74 -9.58 10.40 2.10
N ALA A 75 -10.22 10.36 0.93
CA ALA A 75 -10.94 11.49 0.37
C ALA A 75 -12.15 11.91 1.23
N ALA A 76 -12.91 10.95 1.76
CA ALA A 76 -14.03 11.21 2.66
C ALA A 76 -13.59 11.71 4.05
N GLY A 77 -12.32 11.55 4.42
CA GLY A 77 -11.77 12.01 5.70
C GLY A 77 -11.28 13.46 5.70
N GLU A 78 -11.14 14.07 4.52
CA GLU A 78 -10.73 15.47 4.33
C GLU A 78 -11.92 16.45 4.24
N GLU A 79 -13.15 15.95 4.36
CA GLU A 79 -14.41 16.73 4.34
C GLU A 79 -14.72 17.44 5.66
#